data_AF-A0A1G2G0T9-F1
#
_entry.id   AF-A0A1G2G0T9-F1
#
_cell.length_a   1.000
_cell.length_b   1.000
_cell.length_c   1.000
_cell.angle_alpha   90.00
_cell.angle_beta   90.00
_cell.angle_gamma   90.00
#
_symmetry.space_group_name_H-M   'P 1'
#
loop_
_entity.id
_entity.type
_entity.pdbx_description
1 polymer ?
#
loop_
_entity_poly.entity_id
_entity_poly.type
_entity_poly.pdbx_seq_one_letter_code
_entity_poly.pdbx_strand_id
1 'polypeptide(L)'
;MKLGVYSLKNTCYQGEVKSITCRTSAGEITVLDHHRPLLSVLAPGVIKITDTDRREHYVPVASGFLEVMQTNESRCIIDQI
;
A
#
# COMPACT_ATOMS: atom_id res chain seq x y z
N MET A 1 -8.68 -7.25 -2.85
CA MET A 1 -7.96 -6.29 -3.72
C MET A 1 -6.60 -6.86 -4.02
N LYS A 2 -6.11 -6.77 -5.26
CA LYS A 2 -4.72 -7.15 -5.58
C LYS A 2 -3.78 -6.02 -5.19
N LEU A 3 -2.72 -6.32 -4.44
CA LEU A 3 -1.73 -5.35 -4.00
C LEU A 3 -0.35 -5.72 -4.53
N GLY A 4 0.35 -4.71 -5.05
CA GLY A 4 1.79 -4.77 -5.29
C GLY A 4 2.52 -3.65 -4.57
N VAL A 5 3.53 -3.98 -3.79
CA VAL A 5 4.44 -3.00 -3.15
C VAL A 5 5.83 -3.22 -3.74
N TYR A 6 6.33 -2.22 -4.45
CA TYR A 6 7.54 -2.29 -5.25
C TYR A 6 8.54 -1.22 -4.83
N SER A 7 9.81 -1.59 -4.77
CA SER A 7 10.93 -0.65 -4.67
C SER A 7 11.83 -0.80 -5.90
N LEU A 8 12.81 0.10 -6.05
CA LEU A 8 13.85 -0.05 -7.08
C LEU A 8 14.75 -1.28 -6.86
N LYS A 9 14.80 -1.82 -5.63
CA LYS A 9 15.66 -2.95 -5.26
C LYS A 9 14.96 -4.29 -5.46
N ASN A 10 13.69 -4.38 -5.08
CA ASN A 10 12.92 -5.61 -5.09
C ASN A 10 11.40 -5.39 -4.95
N THR A 11 10.64 -6.46 -5.18
CA THR A 11 9.24 -6.56 -4.79
C THR A 11 9.14 -6.82 -3.29
N CYS A 12 8.52 -5.89 -2.55
CA CYS A 12 8.38 -5.96 -1.10
C CYS A 12 7.18 -6.83 -0.70
N TYR A 13 6.11 -6.75 -1.48
CA TYR A 13 4.90 -7.52 -1.28
C TYR A 13 4.15 -7.67 -2.60
N GLN A 14 3.54 -8.83 -2.82
CA GLN A 14 2.62 -9.04 -3.92
C GLN A 14 1.60 -10.11 -3.53
N GLY A 15 0.31 -9.81 -3.66
CA GLY A 15 -0.74 -10.76 -3.27
C GLY A 15 -2.12 -10.14 -3.18
N GLU A 16 -3.09 -10.94 -2.74
CA GLU A 16 -4.44 -10.47 -2.44
C GLU A 16 -4.55 -10.03 -0.98
N VAL A 17 -5.19 -8.88 -0.77
CA VAL A 17 -5.30 -8.24 0.54
C VAL A 17 -6.73 -7.80 0.82
N LYS A 18 -7.06 -7.70 2.11
CA LYS A 18 -8.31 -7.11 2.61
C LYS A 18 -8.19 -5.60 2.80
N SER A 19 -7.04 -5.14 3.28
CA SER A 19 -6.80 -3.72 3.50
C SER A 19 -5.33 -3.35 3.53
N ILE A 20 -5.05 -2.09 3.25
CA ILE A 20 -3.76 -1.45 3.49
C ILE A 20 -3.96 -0.20 4.33
N THR A 21 -3.13 -0.01 5.34
CA THR A 21 -3.06 1.22 6.14
C THR A 21 -1.71 1.87 5.90
N CYS A 22 -1.70 3.16 5.58
CA CYS A 22 -0.47 3.88 5.27
C CYS A 22 -0.58 5.36 5.64
N ARG A 23 0.59 5.99 5.82
CA ARG A 23 0.69 7.43 6.04
C ARG A 23 0.80 8.16 4.71
N THR A 24 -0.05 9.17 4.54
CA THR A 24 -0.03 10.10 3.41
C THR A 24 0.27 11.51 3.90
N SER A 25 0.49 12.44 2.98
CA SER A 25 0.69 13.86 3.31
C SER A 25 -0.50 14.50 4.03
N ALA A 26 -1.73 13.99 3.82
CA ALA A 26 -2.95 14.49 4.46
C ALA A 26 -3.28 13.79 5.80
N GLY A 27 -2.51 12.77 6.18
CA GLY A 27 -2.75 11.95 7.37
C GLY A 27 -2.69 10.46 7.09
N GLU A 28 -3.07 9.67 8.10
CA GLU A 28 -3.14 8.21 7.99
C GLU A 28 -4.47 7.78 7.38
N ILE A 29 -4.40 6.90 6.38
CA ILE A 29 -5.60 6.36 5.71
C ILE A 29 -5.55 4.84 5.70
N THR A 30 -6.73 4.23 5.62
CA THR A 30 -6.89 2.80 5.35
C THR A 30 -7.70 2.62 4.08
N VAL A 31 -7.13 1.93 3.11
CA VAL A 31 -7.80 1.54 1.87
C VAL A 31 -8.31 0.12 2.04
N LEU A 32 -9.62 -0.04 1.92
CA LEU A 32 -10.29 -1.34 1.95
C LEU A 32 -10.45 -1.90 0.53
N ASP A 33 -10.81 -3.17 0.45
CA ASP A 33 -11.20 -3.81 -0.80
C ASP A 33 -12.32 -3.02 -1.53
N HIS A 34 -12.25 -2.92 -2.86
CA HIS A 34 -13.18 -2.17 -3.71
C HIS A 34 -13.25 -0.65 -3.44
N HIS A 35 -12.18 -0.06 -2.91
CA HIS A 35 -12.11 1.38 -2.76
C HIS A 35 -12.11 2.12 -4.11
N ARG A 36 -12.65 3.35 -4.15
CA ARG A 36 -12.61 4.22 -5.33
C ARG A 36 -11.16 4.51 -5.75
N PRO A 37 -10.90 4.75 -7.05
CA PRO A 37 -9.61 5.22 -7.52
C PRO A 37 -9.04 6.39 -6.72
N LEU A 38 -7.76 6.32 -6.39
CA LEU A 38 -7.06 7.29 -5.56
C LEU A 38 -5.58 7.30 -5.95
N LEU A 39 -5.01 8.49 -6.10
CA LEU A 39 -3.57 8.68 -6.18
C LEU A 39 -3.14 9.54 -5.00
N SER A 40 -2.18 9.06 -4.21
CA SER A 40 -1.69 9.77 -3.03
C SER A 40 -0.18 9.62 -2.86
N VAL A 41 0.43 10.62 -2.24
CA VAL A 41 1.85 10.60 -1.86
C VAL A 41 1.98 9.97 -0.48
N LEU A 42 2.89 9.01 -0.36
CA LEU A 42 3.21 8.34 0.90
C LEU A 42 4.23 9.17 1.69
N ALA A 43 3.91 9.40 2.96
CA ALA A 43 4.81 10.01 3.92
C ALA A 43 5.66 8.94 4.62
N PRO A 44 6.81 9.31 5.24
CA PRO A 44 7.63 8.37 5.99
C PRO A 44 6.83 7.63 7.07
N GLY A 45 6.99 6.31 7.12
CA GLY A 45 6.24 5.46 8.05
C GLY A 45 6.27 3.99 7.66
N VAL A 46 5.16 3.30 7.92
CA VAL A 46 5.00 1.88 7.64
C VAL A 46 3.68 1.67 6.90
N ILE A 47 3.71 0.86 5.84
CA ILE A 47 2.50 0.31 5.24
C ILE A 47 2.16 -0.97 6.01
N LYS A 48 1.01 -0.97 6.67
CA LYS A 48 0.43 -2.17 7.26
C LYS A 48 -0.49 -2.83 6.24
N ILE A 49 -0.26 -4.11 5.96
CA ILE A 49 -1.01 -4.91 5.01
C ILE A 49 -1.75 -5.99 5.79
N THR A 50 -3.05 -6.10 5.60
CA THR A 50 -3.85 -7.21 6.14
C THR A 50 -4.24 -8.13 4.99
N ASP A 51 -3.68 -9.34 4.98
CA ASP A 51 -3.96 -10.33 3.93
C ASP A 51 -5.36 -10.97 4.07
N THR A 52 -5.70 -11.88 3.16
CA THR A 52 -6.97 -12.62 3.18
C THR A 52 -7.14 -13.51 4.42
N ASP A 53 -6.04 -14.00 4.99
CA ASP A 53 -5.99 -14.86 6.19
C ASP A 53 -5.93 -14.05 7.50
N ARG A 54 -6.06 -12.72 7.41
CA ARG A 54 -5.96 -11.76 8.53
C ARG A 54 -4.56 -11.68 9.16
N ARG A 55 -3.52 -12.11 8.44
CA ARG A 55 -2.13 -11.88 8.84
C ARG A 55 -1.74 -10.45 8.50
N GLU A 56 -0.96 -9.85 9.40
CA GLU A 56 -0.45 -8.51 9.23
C GLU A 56 1.00 -8.56 8.73
N HIS A 57 1.27 -7.81 7.66
CA HIS A 57 2.61 -7.57 7.16
C HIS A 57 2.94 -6.08 7.25
N TYR A 58 4.21 -5.78 7.48
CA TYR A 58 4.67 -4.43 7.71
C TYR A 58 5.81 -4.12 6.74
N VAL A 59 5.65 -3.08 5.95
CA VAL A 59 6.67 -2.61 5.00
C VAL A 59 7.08 -1.19 5.36
N PRO A 60 8.34 -0.95 5.78
CA PRO A 60 8.83 0.40 6.04
C PRO A 60 8.95 1.21 4.75
N VAL A 61 8.58 2.48 4.82
CA VAL A 61 8.56 3.40 3.68
C VAL A 61 9.24 4.71 4.07
N ALA A 62 10.26 5.09 3.30
CA ALA A 62 10.87 6.41 3.41
C ALA A 62 10.04 7.47 2.68
N SER A 63 9.64 7.17 1.44
CA SER A 63 8.75 8.00 0.61
C SER A 63 8.14 7.15 -0.50
N GLY A 64 7.14 7.68 -1.22
CA GLY A 64 6.59 6.96 -2.36
C GLY A 64 5.21 7.44 -2.82
N PHE A 65 4.55 6.60 -3.60
CA PHE A 65 3.20 6.83 -4.12
C PHE A 65 2.33 5.62 -3.87
N LEU A 66 1.06 5.88 -3.55
CA LEU A 66 -0.03 4.91 -3.53
C LEU A 66 -0.98 5.22 -4.69
N GLU A 67 -1.18 4.25 -5.56
CA GLU A 67 -2.17 4.26 -6.62
C GLU A 67 -3.21 3.17 -6.37
N VAL A 68 -4.48 3.55 -6.27
CA VAL A 68 -5.64 2.65 -6.23
C VAL A 68 -6.35 2.79 -7.56
N MET A 69 -6.54 1.67 -8.26
CA MET A 69 -7.11 1.62 -9.61
C MET A 69 -8.58 1.19 -9.57
N GLN A 70 -9.31 1.53 -10.63
CA GLN A 70 -10.71 1.13 -10.78
C GLN A 70 -10.90 -0.39 -10.91
N THR A 71 -9.85 -1.11 -11.33
CA THR A 71 -9.83 -2.58 -11.48
C THR A 71 -9.68 -3.34 -10.16
N ASN A 72 -9.85 -2.68 -9.01
CA ASN A 72 -9.61 -3.24 -7.67
C ASN A 72 -8.17 -3.76 -7.49
N GLU A 73 -7.23 -3.01 -8.06
CA GLU A 73 -5.78 -3.18 -7.94
C GLU A 73 -5.20 -1.96 -7.24
N SER A 74 -4.26 -2.18 -6.31
CA SER A 74 -3.47 -1.11 -5.70
C SER A 74 -1.98 -1.35 -5.88
N ARG A 75 -1.25 -0.28 -6.14
CA ARG A 75 0.20 -0.27 -6.32
C ARG A 75 0.84 0.76 -5.40
N CYS A 76 1.85 0.33 -4.67
CA CYS A 76 2.72 1.21 -3.91
C CYS A 76 4.10 1.17 -4.54
N ILE A 77 4.57 2.33 -5.00
CA ILE A 77 5.96 2.50 -5.46
C ILE A 77 6.67 3.26 -4.37
N ILE A 78 7.64 2.62 -3.71
CA ILE A 78 8.26 3.12 -2.49
C ILE A 78 9.77 3.21 -2.61
N ASP A 79 10.33 4.19 -1.91
CA ASP A 79 11.71 4.16 -1.48
C ASP A 79 11.79 3.46 -0.11
N GLN A 80 12.70 2.50 0.00
CA GLN A 80 12.91 1.72 1.23
C GLN A 80 13.89 2.47 2.13
N ILE A 81 13.63 2.42 3.45
CA ILE A 81 14.58 2.87 4.48
C ILE A 81 15.82 1.97 4.47
#